data_AF-Q0ZRH4-F1
#
_entry.id   AF-Q0ZRH4-F1
#
_cell.length_a   1.000
_cell.length_b   1.000
_cell.length_c   1.000
_cell.angle_alpha   90.00
_cell.angle_beta   90.00
_cell.angle_gamma   90.00
#
_symmetry.space_group_name_H-M   'P 1'
#
loop_
_entity.id
_entity.type
_entity.pdbx_description
1 polymer ?
#
loop_
_entity_poly.entity_id
_entity_poly.type
_entity_poly.pdbx_seq_one_letter_code
_entity_poly.pdbx_strand_id
1 'polypeptide(L)' 'GEKTIYFFKEKVRTVLKECYEHKKYPTLKEKRVIATQTNLTLRQVRNWFRNRRHRDRISS' A
#
# COMPACT_ATOMS: atom_id res chain seq x y z
N GLY A 1 -13.00 -21.07 -5.67
CA GLY A 1 -11.68 -20.73 -5.10
C GLY A 1 -11.32 -19.25 -5.19
N GLU A 2 -12.27 -18.31 -5.08
CA GLU A 2 -11.98 -16.87 -5.26
C GLU A 2 -12.11 -16.02 -3.97
N LYS A 3 -12.76 -16.55 -2.92
CA LYS A 3 -13.04 -15.80 -1.68
C LYS A 3 -11.77 -15.52 -0.85
N THR A 4 -10.83 -16.45 -0.80
CA THR A 4 -9.60 -16.32 0.01
C THR A 4 -8.62 -15.31 -0.59
N ILE A 5 -8.53 -15.24 -1.92
CA ILE A 5 -7.67 -14.28 -2.62
C ILE A 5 -8.18 -12.84 -2.41
N TYR A 6 -9.49 -12.64 -2.39
CA TYR A 6 -10.08 -11.32 -2.18
C TYR A 6 -9.84 -10.80 -0.76
N PHE A 7 -10.05 -11.66 0.25
CA PHE A 7 -9.80 -11.31 1.65
C PHE A 7 -8.34 -10.90 1.91
N PHE A 8 -7.39 -11.64 1.31
CA PHE A 8 -5.97 -11.29 1.39
C PHE A 8 -5.67 -9.92 0.76
N LYS A 9 -6.24 -9.66 -0.43
CA LYS A 9 -6.07 -8.37 -1.12
C LYS A 9 -6.74 -7.22 -0.38
N GLU A 10 -7.85 -7.47 0.30
CA GLU A 10 -8.55 -6.47 1.11
C GLU A 10 -7.72 -6.05 2.32
N LYS A 11 -7.20 -7.01 3.10
CA LYS A 11 -6.33 -6.71 4.25
C LYS A 11 -5.11 -5.88 3.84
N VAL A 12 -4.47 -6.25 2.73
CA VAL A 12 -3.33 -5.50 2.18
C VAL A 12 -3.72 -4.07 1.80
N ARG A 13 -4.90 -3.87 1.21
CA ARG A 13 -5.40 -2.53 0.85
C ARG A 13 -5.65 -1.67 2.08
N THR A 14 -6.24 -2.23 3.12
CA THR A 14 -6.52 -1.52 4.38
C THR A 14 -5.23 -1.02 5.00
N VAL A 15 -4.24 -1.90 5.20
CA VAL A 15 -2.94 -1.52 5.78
C VAL A 15 -2.24 -0.43 4.97
N LEU A 16 -2.22 -0.55 3.63
CA LEU A 16 -1.60 0.47 2.76
C LEU A 16 -2.32 1.81 2.84
N LYS A 17 -3.66 1.81 2.91
CA LYS A 17 -4.48 3.03 3.01
C LYS A 17 -4.28 3.72 4.36
N GLU A 18 -4.34 2.97 5.46
CA GLU A 18 -4.07 3.49 6.81
C GLU A 18 -2.68 4.11 6.88
N CYS A 19 -1.64 3.41 6.38
CA CYS A 19 -0.28 3.97 6.34
C CYS A 19 -0.20 5.27 5.54
N TYR A 20 -0.96 5.38 4.44
CA TYR A 20 -0.98 6.58 3.59
C TYR A 20 -1.68 7.77 4.26
N GLU A 21 -2.77 7.51 4.97
CA GLU A 21 -3.51 8.53 5.73
C GLU A 21 -2.64 9.12 6.85
N HIS A 22 -1.80 8.29 7.48
CA HIS A 22 -0.81 8.77 8.47
C HIS A 22 0.38 9.47 7.81
N LYS A 23 0.90 8.95 6.68
CA LYS A 23 2.10 9.49 6.03
C LYS A 23 2.10 9.26 4.51
N LYS A 24 1.86 10.33 3.75
CA LYS A 24 1.86 10.33 2.26
C LYS A 24 3.22 9.98 1.64
N TYR A 25 4.30 10.17 2.39
CA TYR A 25 5.69 9.95 1.96
C TYR A 25 6.48 9.11 2.98
N PRO A 26 6.28 7.79 3.01
CA PRO A 26 7.04 6.93 3.89
C PRO A 26 8.51 6.81 3.45
N THR A 27 9.40 6.78 4.44
CA THR A 27 10.83 6.52 4.31
C THR A 27 11.11 5.08 3.85
N LEU A 28 12.36 4.78 3.51
CA LEU A 28 12.75 3.42 3.11
C LEU A 28 12.49 2.38 4.22
N LYS A 29 12.76 2.75 5.48
CA LYS A 29 12.53 1.89 6.66
C LYS A 29 11.04 1.57 6.81
N GLU A 30 10.18 2.59 6.75
CA GLU A 30 8.73 2.41 6.84
C GLU A 30 8.19 1.57 5.67
N LYS A 31 8.67 1.79 4.45
CA LYS A 31 8.30 0.96 3.30
C LYS A 31 8.68 -0.52 3.47
N ARG A 32 9.81 -0.82 4.14
CA ARG A 32 10.20 -2.20 4.47
C ARG A 32 9.24 -2.82 5.50
N VAL A 33 8.86 -2.06 6.53
CA VAL A 33 7.88 -2.51 7.53
C VAL A 33 6.54 -2.84 6.86
N ILE A 34 6.04 -1.96 5.99
CA ILE A 34 4.80 -2.18 5.23
C ILE A 34 4.91 -3.40 4.32
N ALA A 35 6.05 -3.58 3.63
CA ALA A 35 6.31 -4.74 2.79
C ALA A 35 6.21 -6.06 3.58
N THR A 36 6.83 -6.12 4.77
CA THR A 36 6.74 -7.27 5.67
C THR A 36 5.32 -7.51 6.16
N GLN A 37 4.60 -6.47 6.59
CA GLN A 37 3.22 -6.61 7.10
C GLN A 37 2.21 -7.05 6.04
N THR A 38 2.39 -6.57 4.80
CA THR A 38 1.47 -6.84 3.68
C THR A 38 1.88 -8.05 2.85
N ASN A 39 3.02 -8.67 3.18
CA ASN A 39 3.67 -9.70 2.37
C ASN A 39 3.85 -9.27 0.90
N LEU A 40 4.14 -7.98 0.69
CA LEU A 40 4.44 -7.39 -0.61
C LEU A 40 5.95 -7.15 -0.74
N THR A 41 6.43 -7.10 -1.97
CA THR A 41 7.79 -6.62 -2.24
C THR A 41 7.88 -5.11 -2.04
N LEU A 42 9.07 -4.64 -1.66
CA LEU A 42 9.36 -3.21 -1.51
C LEU A 42 9.02 -2.40 -2.79
N ARG A 43 9.22 -3.00 -3.97
CA ARG A 43 8.86 -2.40 -5.27
C ARG A 43 7.35 -2.24 -5.43
N GLN A 44 6.55 -3.23 -5.03
CA GLN A 44 5.08 -3.15 -5.06
C GLN A 44 4.59 -2.04 -4.12
N VAL A 45 5.12 -1.97 -2.91
CA VAL A 45 4.81 -0.89 -1.95
C VAL A 45 5.18 0.47 -2.55
N ARG A 46 6.39 0.63 -3.08
CA ARG A 46 6.84 1.88 -3.74
C ARG A 46 5.88 2.31 -4.86
N ASN A 47 5.49 1.38 -5.71
CA ASN A 47 4.59 1.64 -6.83
C ASN A 47 3.18 2.00 -6.35
N TRP A 48 2.68 1.33 -5.30
CA TRP A 48 1.40 1.65 -4.72
C TRP A 48 1.36 3.09 -4.21
N PHE A 49 2.36 3.52 -3.43
CA PHE A 49 2.45 4.90 -2.93
C PHE A 49 2.60 5.93 -4.07
N ARG A 50 3.36 5.61 -5.12
CA ARG A 50 3.48 6.47 -6.32
C ARG A 50 2.13 6.63 -7.02
N ASN A 51 1.44 5.52 -7.27
CA ASN A 51 0.15 5.51 -7.95
C ASN A 51 -0.94 6.18 -7.11
N ARG A 52 -0.92 6.02 -5.79
CA ARG A 52 -1.88 6.67 -4.88
C ARG A 52 -1.75 8.19 -4.93
N ARG A 53 -0.53 8.74 -4.86
CA ARG A 53 -0.30 10.19 -5.02
C ARG A 53 -0.70 10.69 -6.40
N HIS A 54 -0.47 9.90 -7.45
CA HIS A 54 -0.90 10.28 -8.79
C HIS A 54 -2.43 10.33 -8.88
N ARG A 55 -3.14 9.36 -8.30
CA ARG A 55 -4.61 9.38 -8.19
C ARG A 55 -5.09 10.62 -7.46
N ASP A 56 -4.50 10.95 -6.31
CA ASP A 56 -4.88 12.15 -5.55
C ASP A 56 -4.72 13.42 -6.39
N ARG A 57 -3.68 13.51 -7.24
CA ARG A 57 -3.46 14.64 -8.16
C ARG A 57 -4.42 14.68 -9.35
N ILE A 58 -4.79 13.52 -9.94
CA ILE A 58 -5.74 13.47 -11.08
C ILE A 58 -7.17 13.74 -10.59
N SER A 59 -7.49 13.31 -9.37
CA SER A 59 -8.81 13.50 -8.76
C SER A 59 -8.98 14.87 -8.10
N SER A 60 -8.03 15.80 -8.33
CA SER A 60 -8.09 17.22 -7.96
C SER A 60 -8.70 18.03 -9.09
#